data_AF-A0A852TWX8-F1
#
_entry.id   AF-A0A852TWX8-F1
#
_cell.length_a   1.000
_cell.length_b   1.000
_cell.length_c   1.000
_cell.angle_alpha   90.00
_cell.angle_beta   90.00
_cell.angle_gamma   90.00
#
_symmetry.space_group_name_H-M   'P 1'
#
loop_
_entity.id
_entity.type
_entity.pdbx_description
1 polymer ?
#
loop_
_entity_poly.entity_id
_entity_poly.type
_entity_poly.pdbx_seq_one_letter_code
_entity_poly.pdbx_strand_id
1 'polypeptide(L)'
;MPGNRLAEEAWESLARAQVALMRRFQEDFREAEVSMRVYDVLFTLKRCPRGRARLRDLNDSILLTQPSLSRLVERMEEQGLVERVAAIDRYVGGALTADELHTLRMLSDKLRAAQAGQSESSESTS
;
A
#
# COMPACT_ATOMS: atom_id res chain seq x y z
N MET A 1 24.53 15.20 22.38
CA MET A 1 23.94 16.42 21.79
C MET A 1 22.94 17.00 22.78
N PRO A 2 23.34 17.87 23.72
CA PRO A 2 22.40 18.67 24.49
C PRO A 2 22.14 19.97 23.72
N GLY A 3 20.88 20.26 23.34
CA GLY A 3 20.58 21.53 22.69
C GLY A 3 19.43 21.57 21.69
N ASN A 4 18.36 20.77 21.85
CA ASN A 4 17.16 21.04 21.07
C ASN A 4 15.87 20.76 21.85
N ARG A 5 15.67 21.48 22.97
CA ARG A 5 14.42 21.41 23.76
C ARG A 5 13.18 21.56 22.89
N LEU A 6 13.20 22.44 21.88
CA LEU A 6 12.09 22.59 20.95
C LEU A 6 11.85 21.32 20.13
N ALA A 7 12.89 20.65 19.62
CA ALA A 7 12.71 19.37 18.95
C ALA A 7 12.31 18.24 19.90
N GLU A 8 12.79 18.25 21.15
CA GLU A 8 12.40 17.30 22.19
C GLU A 8 10.91 17.47 22.55
N GLU A 9 10.47 18.69 22.79
CA GLU A 9 9.07 19.05 23.06
C GLU A 9 8.18 18.74 21.85
N ALA A 10 8.62 19.05 20.63
CA ALA A 10 7.88 18.74 19.41
C ALA A 10 7.77 17.21 19.20
N TRP A 11 8.86 16.48 19.40
CA TRP A 11 8.88 15.01 19.33
C TRP A 11 7.97 14.41 20.40
N GLU A 12 8.01 14.89 21.64
CA GLU A 12 7.17 14.41 22.72
C GLU A 12 5.69 14.71 22.44
N SER A 13 5.37 15.91 21.96
CA SER A 13 4.01 16.27 21.56
C SER A 13 3.49 15.38 20.43
N LEU A 14 4.31 15.14 19.40
CA LEU A 14 3.97 14.23 18.30
C LEU A 14 3.74 12.80 18.80
N ALA A 15 4.64 12.28 19.64
CA ALA A 15 4.53 10.94 20.21
C ALA A 15 3.27 10.79 21.07
N ARG A 16 2.97 11.78 21.91
CA ARG A 16 1.74 11.81 22.72
C ARG A 16 0.49 11.84 21.86
N ALA A 17 0.46 12.68 20.82
CA ALA A 17 -0.65 12.74 19.88
C ALA A 17 -0.84 11.40 19.15
N GLN A 18 0.25 10.79 18.67
CA GLN A 18 0.21 9.47 18.04
C GLN A 18 -0.35 8.40 18.99
N VAL A 19 0.14 8.34 20.24
CA VAL A 19 -0.35 7.37 21.24
C VAL A 19 -1.84 7.58 21.53
N ALA A 20 -2.28 8.82 21.70
CA ALA A 20 -3.68 9.14 21.95
C ALA A 20 -4.59 8.72 20.78
N LEU A 21 -4.18 9.01 19.55
CA LEU A 21 -4.92 8.60 18.35
C LEU A 21 -4.96 7.08 18.19
N MET A 22 -3.85 6.39 18.41
CA MET A 22 -3.80 4.92 18.31
C MET A 22 -4.69 4.25 19.35
N ARG A 23 -4.75 4.76 20.59
CA ARG A 23 -5.66 4.24 21.61
C ARG A 23 -7.12 4.41 21.21
N ARG A 24 -7.49 5.60 20.73
CA ARG A 24 -8.85 5.88 20.27
C ARG A 24 -9.23 4.98 19.10
N PHE A 25 -8.38 4.83 18.10
CA PHE A 25 -8.66 3.91 17.00
C PHE A 25 -8.80 2.47 17.48
N GLN A 26 -7.95 2.01 18.40
CA GLN A 26 -8.10 0.66 18.97
C GLN A 26 -9.45 0.45 19.68
N GLU A 27 -10.01 1.50 20.30
CA GLU A 27 -11.35 1.47 20.89
C GLU A 27 -12.44 1.44 19.80
N ASP A 28 -12.36 2.32 18.82
CA ASP A 28 -13.32 2.40 17.70
C ASP A 28 -13.35 1.06 16.91
N PHE A 29 -12.21 0.40 16.76
CA PHE A 29 -12.09 -0.88 16.05
C PHE A 29 -12.43 -2.10 16.92
N ARG A 30 -12.78 -1.94 18.21
CA ARG A 30 -13.10 -3.08 19.10
C ARG A 30 -14.38 -3.80 18.68
N GLU A 31 -15.37 -3.04 18.20
CA GLU A 31 -16.67 -3.55 17.75
C GLU A 31 -16.84 -3.48 16.22
N ALA A 32 -15.79 -3.08 15.51
CA ALA A 32 -15.83 -2.98 14.06
C ALA A 32 -15.79 -4.36 13.39
N GLU A 33 -16.55 -4.50 12.30
CA GLU A 33 -16.56 -5.71 11.46
C GLU A 33 -15.19 -5.97 10.79
N VAL A 34 -14.39 -4.93 10.63
CA VAL A 34 -13.10 -4.95 9.96
C VAL A 34 -12.01 -4.52 10.93
N SER A 35 -10.94 -5.31 11.04
CA SER A 35 -9.81 -4.94 11.89
C SER A 35 -9.09 -3.67 11.40
N MET A 36 -8.48 -2.91 12.32
CA MET A 36 -7.70 -1.71 12.01
C MET A 36 -6.61 -1.94 10.93
N ARG A 37 -6.02 -3.14 10.87
CA ARG A 37 -5.02 -3.50 9.85
C ARG A 37 -5.61 -3.65 8.46
N VAL A 38 -6.78 -4.27 8.37
CA VAL A 38 -7.51 -4.42 7.10
C VAL A 38 -7.99 -3.04 6.64
N TYR A 39 -8.50 -2.23 7.56
CA TYR A 39 -8.89 -0.85 7.26
C TYR A 39 -7.72 -0.03 6.71
N ASP A 40 -6.53 -0.10 7.31
CA ASP A 40 -5.33 0.61 6.84
C ASP A 40 -4.97 0.22 5.39
N VAL A 41 -5.05 -1.07 5.05
CA VAL A 41 -4.83 -1.55 3.67
C VAL A 41 -5.88 -0.99 2.72
N LEU A 42 -7.17 -1.08 3.05
CA LEU A 42 -8.26 -0.59 2.21
C LEU A 42 -8.20 0.94 2.03
N PHE A 43 -7.90 1.66 3.11
CA PHE A 43 -7.72 3.11 3.10
C PHE A 43 -6.55 3.51 2.21
N THR A 44 -5.43 2.79 2.29
CA THR A 44 -4.26 3.04 1.44
C THR A 44 -4.58 2.76 -0.03
N LEU A 45 -5.21 1.62 -0.33
CA LEU A 45 -5.63 1.28 -1.70
C LEU A 45 -6.59 2.31 -2.29
N LYS A 46 -7.55 2.82 -1.51
CA LYS A 46 -8.49 3.86 -1.92
C LYS A 46 -7.79 5.15 -2.39
N ARG A 47 -6.59 5.43 -1.88
CA ARG A 47 -5.77 6.60 -2.26
C ARG A 47 -4.85 6.32 -3.44
N CYS A 48 -4.70 5.07 -3.86
CA CYS A 48 -3.91 4.73 -5.04
C CYS A 48 -4.71 4.95 -6.33
N PRO A 49 -4.05 5.33 -7.44
CA PRO A 49 -4.70 5.39 -8.74
C PRO A 49 -5.42 4.08 -9.09
N ARG A 50 -6.69 4.19 -9.48
CA ARG A 50 -7.58 3.04 -9.80
C ARG A 50 -7.79 2.04 -8.65
N GLY A 51 -7.49 2.39 -7.40
CA GLY A 51 -7.67 1.50 -6.26
C GLY A 51 -6.68 0.33 -6.23
N ARG A 52 -5.53 0.43 -6.91
CA ARG A 52 -4.59 -0.69 -7.11
C ARG A 52 -3.17 -0.28 -6.73
N ALA A 53 -2.44 -1.21 -6.11
CA ALA A 53 -1.02 -1.04 -5.78
C ALA A 53 -0.24 -2.35 -5.98
N ARG A 54 1.08 -2.27 -6.24
CA ARG A 54 1.92 -3.46 -6.06
C ARG A 54 2.04 -3.72 -4.55
N LEU A 55 2.13 -4.99 -4.17
CA LEU A 55 2.27 -5.37 -2.76
C LEU A 55 3.49 -4.74 -2.08
N ARG A 56 4.59 -4.54 -2.84
CA ARG A 56 5.78 -3.82 -2.37
C ARG A 56 5.45 -2.36 -2.04
N ASP A 57 4.91 -1.63 -3.01
CA ASP A 57 4.59 -0.20 -2.86
C ASP A 57 3.51 0.02 -1.77
N LEU A 58 2.59 -0.92 -1.64
CA LEU A 58 1.58 -0.92 -0.58
C LEU A 58 2.22 -1.03 0.80
N ASN A 59 3.25 -1.89 0.96
CA ASN A 59 3.97 -2.06 2.20
C ASN A 59 4.71 -0.79 2.66
N ASP A 60 5.12 0.04 1.71
CA ASP A 60 5.79 1.32 2.00
C ASP A 60 4.80 2.44 2.31
N SER A 61 3.50 2.24 2.01
CA SER A 61 2.46 3.26 2.11
C SER A 61 1.48 3.06 3.27
N ILE A 62 1.38 1.85 3.82
CA ILE A 62 0.51 1.52 4.95
C ILE A 62 1.01 2.20 6.24
N LEU A 63 0.07 2.72 7.04
CA LEU A 63 0.39 3.49 8.25
C LEU A 63 0.77 2.60 9.43
N LEU A 64 0.29 1.35 9.43
CA LEU A 64 0.57 0.38 10.47
C LEU A 64 1.55 -0.65 9.92
N THR A 65 2.76 -0.73 10.48
CA THR A 65 3.69 -1.82 10.16
C THR A 65 3.07 -3.16 10.53
N GLN A 66 3.12 -4.13 9.62
CA GLN A 66 2.47 -5.42 9.80
C GLN A 66 3.42 -6.61 9.60
N PRO A 67 3.36 -7.64 10.45
CA PRO A 67 4.02 -8.91 10.19
C PRO A 67 3.36 -9.59 8.98
N SER A 68 4.06 -9.59 7.85
CA SER A 68 3.65 -10.22 6.59
C SER A 68 2.36 -9.66 5.99
N LEU A 69 2.43 -8.45 5.43
CA LEU A 69 1.36 -7.85 4.63
C LEU A 69 0.82 -8.80 3.55
N SER A 70 1.68 -9.62 2.94
CA SER A 70 1.27 -10.65 1.96
C SER A 70 0.20 -11.59 2.53
N ARG A 71 0.42 -12.13 3.73
CA ARG A 71 -0.53 -13.04 4.37
C ARG A 71 -1.82 -12.33 4.80
N LEU A 72 -1.74 -11.04 5.15
CA LEU A 72 -2.96 -10.27 5.39
C LEU A 72 -3.76 -10.11 4.11
N VAL A 73 -3.12 -9.70 3.01
CA VAL A 73 -3.76 -9.51 1.70
C VAL A 73 -4.37 -10.82 1.19
N GLU A 74 -3.71 -11.96 1.40
CA GLU A 74 -4.26 -13.29 1.08
C GLU A 74 -5.57 -13.56 1.83
N ARG A 75 -5.63 -13.32 3.14
CA ARG A 75 -6.89 -13.47 3.89
C ARG A 75 -7.96 -12.47 3.46
N MET A 76 -7.56 -11.24 3.13
CA MET A 76 -8.50 -10.23 2.62
C MET A 76 -9.08 -10.64 1.27
N GLU A 77 -8.30 -11.30 0.43
CA GLU A 77 -8.75 -11.88 -0.83
C GLU A 77 -9.72 -13.05 -0.61
N GLU A 78 -9.41 -13.96 0.32
CA GLU A 78 -10.33 -15.04 0.72
C GLU A 78 -11.67 -14.51 1.26
N GLN A 79 -11.66 -13.34 1.89
CA GLN A 79 -12.84 -12.63 2.39
C GLN A 79 -13.54 -11.76 1.32
N GLY A 80 -13.01 -11.70 0.09
CA GLY A 80 -13.58 -10.89 -0.99
C GLY A 80 -13.40 -9.38 -0.83
N LEU A 81 -12.51 -8.93 0.07
CA LEU A 81 -12.27 -7.50 0.34
C LEU A 81 -11.30 -6.87 -0.67
N VAL A 82 -10.44 -7.68 -1.29
CA VAL A 82 -9.48 -7.28 -2.33
C VAL A 82 -9.35 -8.38 -3.37
N GLU A 83 -8.77 -8.05 -4.52
CA GLU A 83 -8.44 -9.00 -5.58
C GLU A 83 -6.95 -8.92 -5.91
N ARG A 84 -6.23 -10.05 -5.94
CA ARG A 84 -4.86 -10.07 -6.48
C ARG A 84 -4.91 -10.23 -7.97
N VAL A 85 -4.49 -9.17 -8.68
CA VAL A 85 -4.15 -9.29 -10.10
C VAL A 85 -2.84 -10.04 -10.21
N ALA A 86 -2.91 -11.28 -10.71
CA ALA A 86 -1.72 -12.09 -10.94
C ALA A 86 -0.79 -11.39 -11.95
N ALA A 87 0.51 -11.36 -11.62
CA ALA A 87 1.52 -10.85 -12.53
C ALA A 87 1.53 -11.72 -13.80
N ILE A 88 1.70 -11.12 -14.97
CA ILE A 88 1.78 -11.84 -16.24
C ILE A 88 2.87 -12.93 -16.20
N ASP A 89 3.99 -12.66 -15.52
CA ASP A 89 5.08 -13.60 -15.23
C ASP A 89 4.59 -14.92 -14.63
N ARG A 90 3.55 -14.91 -13.77
CA ARG A 90 2.97 -16.13 -13.22
C ARG A 90 2.32 -17.02 -14.27
N TYR A 91 1.78 -16.42 -15.34
CA TYR A 91 1.12 -17.13 -16.43
C TYR A 91 2.07 -17.57 -17.52
N VAL A 92 3.12 -16.79 -17.80
CA VAL A 92 4.03 -17.04 -18.94
C VAL A 92 5.45 -17.44 -18.54
N GLY A 93 5.83 -17.32 -17.27
CA GLY A 93 7.22 -17.53 -16.81
C GLY A 93 7.74 -18.95 -17.00
N GLY A 94 6.86 -19.96 -17.04
CA GLY A 94 7.25 -21.33 -17.40
C GLY A 94 7.44 -21.55 -18.91
N ALA A 95 6.93 -20.64 -19.75
CA ALA A 95 6.99 -20.71 -21.21
C ALA A 95 8.06 -19.79 -21.82
N LEU A 96 8.66 -18.90 -21.03
CA LEU A 96 9.65 -17.93 -21.48
C LEU A 96 11.03 -18.24 -20.90
N THR A 97 12.07 -18.01 -21.71
CA THR A 97 13.47 -17.98 -21.27
C THR A 97 13.73 -16.77 -20.36
N ALA A 98 14.87 -16.76 -19.67
CA ALA A 98 15.26 -15.66 -18.78
C ALA A 98 15.33 -14.29 -19.50
N ASP A 99 15.81 -14.28 -20.74
CA ASP A 99 15.96 -13.06 -21.56
C ASP A 99 14.60 -12.55 -22.06
N GLU A 100 13.72 -13.46 -22.47
CA GLU A 100 12.34 -13.13 -22.86
C GLU A 100 11.56 -12.59 -21.66
N LEU A 101 11.75 -13.18 -20.48
CA LEU A 101 11.12 -12.71 -19.25
C LEU A 101 11.65 -11.34 -18.82
N HIS A 102 12.95 -11.10 -18.98
CA HIS A 102 13.55 -9.79 -18.76
C HIS A 102 12.94 -8.73 -19.70
N THR A 103 12.82 -9.06 -20.98
CA THR A 103 12.21 -8.19 -22.01
C THR A 103 10.74 -7.89 -21.67
N LEU A 104 9.97 -8.89 -21.27
CA LEU A 104 8.57 -8.73 -20.88
C LEU A 104 8.40 -7.81 -19.66
N ARG A 105 9.27 -7.96 -18.65
CA ARG A 105 9.28 -7.08 -17.47
C ARG A 105 9.56 -5.63 -17.87
N MET A 106 10.59 -5.41 -18.71
CA MET A 106 10.94 -4.09 -19.21
C MET A 106 9.79 -3.42 -19.98
N LEU A 107 9.09 -4.16 -20.85
CA LEU A 107 7.95 -3.62 -21.60
C LEU A 107 6.75 -3.33 -20.71
N SER A 108 6.46 -4.22 -19.75
CA SER A 108 5.36 -4.03 -18.78
C SER A 108 5.59 -2.79 -17.91
N ASP A 109 6.84 -2.53 -17.50
CA ASP A 109 7.19 -1.35 -16.73
C ASP A 109 7.10 -0.06 -17.57
N LYS A 110 7.54 -0.09 -18.84
CA LYS A 110 7.37 1.04 -19.78
C LYS A 110 5.89 1.37 -20.03
N LEU A 111 5.06 0.36 -20.28
CA LEU A 111 3.62 0.54 -20.49
C LEU A 111 2.96 1.18 -19.27
N ARG A 112 3.36 0.75 -18.06
CA ARG A 112 2.84 1.31 -16.82
C ARG A 112 3.22 2.77 -16.64
N ALA A 113 4.48 3.14 -16.89
CA ALA A 113 4.94 4.53 -16.81
C ALA A 113 4.15 5.43 -17.79
N ALA A 114 3.90 4.95 -19.01
CA ALA A 114 3.09 5.68 -20.00
C ALA A 114 1.63 5.85 -19.55
N GLN A 115 1.01 4.82 -18.96
CA GLN A 115 -0.37 4.89 -18.46
C GLN A 115 -0.55 5.81 -17.24
N ALA A 116 0.48 5.97 -16.40
CA ALA A 116 0.46 6.90 -15.27
C ALA A 116 0.38 8.35 -15.76
N GLY A 117 1.25 8.74 -16.71
CA GLY A 117 1.25 10.10 -17.28
C GLY A 117 -0.01 10.45 -18.09
N GLN A 118 -0.67 9.47 -18.71
CA GLN A 118 -1.95 9.67 -19.40
C GLN A 118 -3.12 9.94 -18.43
N SER A 119 -3.05 9.43 -17.19
CA SER A 119 -4.11 9.61 -16.19
C SER A 119 -4.06 11.03 -15.59
N GLU A 120 -2.86 11.58 -15.35
CA GLU A 120 -2.65 12.97 -14.90
C GLU A 120 -3.06 14.01 -15.98
N SER A 121 -2.88 13.66 -17.26
CA SER A 121 -3.27 14.51 -18.40
C SER A 121 -4.79 14.63 -18.58
N SER A 122 -5.56 13.62 -18.12
CA SER A 122 -7.02 13.60 -18.24
C SER A 122 -7.73 14.35 -17.11
N GLU A 123 -7.12 14.46 -15.92
CA GLU A 123 -7.67 15.23 -14.78
C GLU A 123 -7.50 16.76 -14.90
N SER A 124 -6.63 17.24 -15.80
CA SER A 124 -6.39 18.69 -16.00
C SER A 124 -7.34 19.35 -17.02
N THR A 125 -8.30 18.60 -17.60
CA THR A 125 -9.23 19.10 -18.64
C THR A 125 -10.71 19.02 -18.20
N SER A 126 -11.03 19.02 -16.91
CA SER A 126 -12.41 19.08 -16.41
C SER A 126 -12.60 20.12 -15.33
#